data_AF-A0A7W3D0S4-F1
#
_entry.id   AF-A0A7W3D0S4-F1
#
_cell.length_a   1.000
_cell.length_b   1.000
_cell.length_c   1.000
_cell.angle_alpha   90.00
_cell.angle_beta   90.00
_cell.angle_gamma   90.00
#
_symmetry.space_group_name_H-M   'P 1'
#
loop_
_entity.id
_entity.type
_entity.pdbx_description
1 polymer ?
#
loop_
_entity_poly.entity_id
_entity_poly.type
_entity_poly.pdbx_seq_one_letter_code
_entity_poly.pdbx_strand_id
1 'polypeptide(L)'
;MKLFAQGSSLDLSHPHVMGILNVTPDSFSDGGAHNTLVEAVKHANLMINAGATIIDVGGESTRPGAADVSVEEELERVIPVVEAIAQRFEVWIS
;
A
#
# COMPACT_ATOMS: atom_id res chain seq x y z
N MET A 1 0.71 19.42 -15.20
CA MET A 1 0.98 19.78 -13.78
C MET A 1 1.82 18.66 -13.20
N LYS A 2 2.78 18.91 -12.31
CA LYS A 2 3.62 17.86 -11.73
C LYS A 2 3.57 17.87 -10.22
N LEU A 3 3.58 16.68 -9.60
CA LEU A 3 3.87 16.49 -8.18
C LEU A 3 5.34 16.13 -8.02
N PHE A 4 5.94 16.49 -6.89
CA PHE A 4 7.33 16.18 -6.57
C PHE A 4 7.43 15.61 -5.16
N ALA A 5 8.04 14.44 -5.00
CA ALA A 5 8.24 13.78 -3.71
C ALA A 5 9.43 12.83 -3.79
N GLN A 6 10.21 12.70 -2.70
CA GLN A 6 11.35 11.78 -2.59
C GLN A 6 12.32 11.83 -3.79
N GLY A 7 12.58 13.03 -4.35
CA GLY A 7 13.46 13.20 -5.52
C GLY A 7 12.87 12.75 -6.87
N SER A 8 11.61 12.32 -6.91
CA SER A 8 10.89 11.90 -8.11
C SER A 8 9.80 12.92 -8.51
N SER A 9 9.25 12.77 -9.72
CA SER A 9 8.13 13.59 -10.20
C SER A 9 7.03 12.75 -10.85
N LEU A 10 5.76 13.07 -10.58
CA LEU A 10 4.59 12.48 -11.24
C LEU A 10 3.95 13.52 -12.15
N ASP A 11 3.86 13.24 -13.45
CA ASP A 11 3.25 14.14 -14.42
C ASP A 11 1.75 13.89 -14.57
N LEU A 12 0.94 14.81 -14.07
CA LEU A 12 -0.52 14.73 -14.11
C LEU A 12 -1.11 15.17 -15.46
N SER A 13 -0.37 15.01 -16.56
CA SER A 13 -0.86 15.31 -17.91
C SER A 13 -1.88 14.29 -18.40
N HIS A 14 -1.94 13.12 -17.75
CA HIS A 14 -2.93 12.08 -17.97
C HIS A 14 -3.48 11.55 -16.64
N PRO A 15 -4.65 10.87 -16.65
CA PRO A 15 -5.15 10.19 -15.46
C PRO A 15 -4.15 9.15 -14.94
N HIS A 16 -4.11 9.03 -13.63
CA HIS A 16 -3.35 8.02 -12.91
C HIS A 16 -4.30 7.16 -12.09
N VAL A 17 -4.02 5.87 -12.03
CA VAL A 17 -4.76 4.93 -11.19
C VAL A 17 -3.99 4.72 -9.89
N MET A 18 -4.69 4.90 -8.79
CA MET A 18 -4.23 4.58 -7.44
C MET A 18 -4.85 3.24 -7.01
N GLY A 19 -4.01 2.23 -6.82
CA GLY A 19 -4.41 0.92 -6.34
C GLY A 19 -4.48 0.91 -4.81
N ILE A 20 -5.59 0.42 -4.26
CA ILE A 20 -5.80 0.37 -2.80
C ILE A 20 -5.24 -0.94 -2.25
N LEU A 21 -4.31 -0.85 -1.30
CA LEU A 21 -3.72 -1.98 -0.59
C LEU A 21 -4.02 -1.88 0.91
N ASN A 22 -5.11 -2.50 1.34
CA ASN A 22 -5.44 -2.58 2.77
C ASN A 22 -4.63 -3.69 3.45
N VAL A 23 -3.87 -3.34 4.48
CA VAL A 23 -3.03 -4.24 5.27
C VAL A 23 -3.69 -4.52 6.62
N THR A 24 -4.92 -5.01 6.58
CA THR A 24 -5.69 -5.38 7.78
C THR A 24 -5.67 -6.90 7.99
N PRO A 25 -5.83 -7.40 9.24
CA PRO A 25 -5.73 -8.84 9.53
C PRO A 25 -6.74 -9.70 8.78
N ASP A 26 -7.93 -9.15 8.48
CA ASP A 26 -8.99 -9.78 7.71
C ASP A 26 -8.74 -9.79 6.20
N SER A 27 -7.80 -8.98 5.70
CA SER A 27 -7.47 -8.92 4.27
C SER A 27 -6.59 -10.08 3.81
N PHE A 28 -5.88 -10.75 4.73
CA PHE A 28 -4.89 -11.80 4.41
C PHE A 28 -4.91 -12.99 5.38
N SER A 29 -6.08 -13.29 5.96
CA SER A 29 -6.31 -14.12 7.15
C SER A 29 -5.81 -15.59 7.14
N ASP A 30 -5.14 -16.05 6.08
CA ASP A 30 -4.76 -17.46 5.90
C ASP A 30 -3.30 -17.78 6.29
N GLY A 31 -2.52 -16.82 6.80
CA GLY A 31 -1.18 -17.08 7.34
C GLY A 31 -0.65 -16.01 8.29
N GLY A 32 0.34 -16.36 9.10
CA GLY A 32 0.94 -15.45 10.09
C GLY A 32 1.59 -14.21 9.46
N ALA A 33 2.10 -13.28 10.30
CA ALA A 33 2.59 -11.95 9.88
C ALA A 33 3.57 -11.94 8.69
N HIS A 34 4.44 -12.94 8.56
CA HIS A 34 5.35 -13.07 7.41
C HIS A 34 4.61 -13.36 6.09
N ASN A 35 3.51 -14.11 6.14
CA ASN A 35 2.69 -14.41 4.97
C ASN A 35 1.91 -13.16 4.51
N THR A 36 1.46 -12.34 5.48
CA THR A 36 0.78 -11.07 5.23
C THR A 36 1.64 -10.10 4.42
N LEU A 37 2.93 -9.96 4.74
CA LEU A 37 3.84 -9.09 4.00
C LEU A 37 4.07 -9.59 2.55
N VAL A 38 4.30 -10.89 2.37
CA VAL A 38 4.53 -11.47 1.04
C VAL A 38 3.30 -11.29 0.15
N GLU A 39 2.10 -11.57 0.67
CA GLU A 39 0.87 -11.39 -0.09
C GLU A 39 0.58 -9.91 -0.39
N ALA A 40 0.86 -8.99 0.54
CA ALA A 40 0.73 -7.55 0.29
C ALA A 40 1.65 -7.08 -0.86
N VAL A 41 2.93 -7.49 -0.85
CA VAL A 41 3.89 -7.16 -1.92
C VAL A 41 3.49 -7.77 -3.25
N LYS A 42 2.99 -9.01 -3.24
CA LYS A 42 2.49 -9.69 -4.44
C LYS A 42 1.25 -8.98 -5.00
N HIS A 43 0.34 -8.52 -4.17
CA HIS A 43 -0.83 -7.77 -4.59
C HIS A 43 -0.43 -6.41 -5.18
N ALA A 44 0.51 -5.70 -4.55
CA ALA A 44 1.09 -4.47 -5.11
C ALA A 44 1.68 -4.72 -6.51
N ASN A 45 2.47 -5.79 -6.68
CA ASN A 45 3.03 -6.17 -7.97
C ASN A 45 1.93 -6.44 -9.02
N LEU A 46 0.83 -7.10 -8.65
CA LEU A 46 -0.28 -7.33 -9.58
C LEU A 46 -0.94 -6.00 -10.01
N MET A 47 -1.16 -5.07 -9.07
CA MET A 47 -1.73 -3.76 -9.38
C MET A 47 -0.81 -2.93 -10.29
N ILE A 48 0.50 -2.95 -10.03
CA ILE A 48 1.50 -2.27 -10.86
C ILE A 48 1.49 -2.85 -12.28
N ASN A 49 1.49 -4.18 -12.41
CA ASN A 49 1.41 -4.85 -13.72
C ASN A 49 0.08 -4.59 -14.46
N ALA A 50 -0.99 -4.27 -13.72
CA ALA A 50 -2.26 -3.84 -14.29
C ALA A 50 -2.29 -2.34 -14.68
N GLY A 51 -1.24 -1.58 -14.38
CA GLY A 51 -1.09 -0.17 -14.76
C GLY A 51 -1.34 0.84 -13.64
N ALA A 52 -1.43 0.40 -12.37
CA ALA A 52 -1.46 1.33 -11.25
C ALA A 52 -0.10 2.04 -11.13
N THR A 53 -0.15 3.37 -11.02
CA THR A 53 1.05 4.23 -10.89
C THR A 53 1.25 4.74 -9.47
N ILE A 54 0.23 4.58 -8.62
CA ILE A 54 0.25 4.90 -7.20
C ILE A 54 -0.32 3.69 -6.46
N ILE A 55 0.27 3.31 -5.33
CA ILE A 55 -0.30 2.35 -4.38
C ILE A 55 -0.61 3.10 -3.09
N ASP A 56 -1.83 2.95 -2.59
CA ASP A 56 -2.32 3.54 -1.34
C ASP A 56 -2.34 2.46 -0.27
N VAL A 57 -1.46 2.58 0.73
CA VAL A 57 -1.25 1.53 1.75
C VAL A 57 -1.95 1.94 3.05
N GLY A 58 -3.08 1.28 3.37
CA GLY A 58 -3.87 1.56 4.56
C GLY A 58 -3.76 0.47 5.63
N GLY A 59 -3.38 0.83 6.86
CA GLY A 59 -3.32 -0.09 8.01
C GLY A 59 -4.60 -0.12 8.85
N GLU A 60 -5.48 0.87 8.67
CA GLU A 60 -6.73 1.05 9.40
C GLU A 60 -7.95 0.96 8.47
N SER A 61 -9.01 0.29 8.92
CA SER A 61 -10.27 0.20 8.18
C SER A 61 -11.17 1.38 8.51
N THR A 62 -11.60 2.11 7.49
CA THR A 62 -12.58 3.22 7.61
C THR A 62 -14.03 2.76 7.42
N ARG A 63 -14.28 1.44 7.41
CA ARG A 63 -15.63 0.90 7.24
C ARG A 63 -16.49 1.16 8.49
N PRO A 64 -17.81 1.40 8.34
CA PRO A 64 -18.70 1.55 9.50
C PRO A 64 -18.62 0.36 10.45
N GLY A 65 -18.32 0.61 11.71
CA GLY A 65 -18.23 -0.42 12.75
C GLY A 65 -16.89 -1.18 12.80
N ALA A 66 -15.85 -0.71 12.08
CA ALA A 66 -14.49 -1.19 12.29
C ALA A 66 -14.03 -0.90 13.73
N ALA A 67 -13.20 -1.78 14.28
CA ALA A 67 -12.54 -1.53 15.55
C ALA A 67 -11.44 -0.48 15.36
N ASP A 68 -11.30 0.40 16.35
CA ASP A 68 -10.17 1.32 16.41
C ASP A 68 -8.85 0.53 16.42
N VAL A 69 -7.87 1.01 15.67
CA VAL A 69 -6.51 0.42 15.61
C VAL A 69 -5.58 1.30 16.43
N SER A 70 -4.73 0.71 17.28
CA SER A 70 -3.73 1.52 17.99
C SER A 70 -2.65 2.01 17.03
N VAL A 71 -1.99 3.11 17.38
CA VAL A 71 -0.87 3.64 16.57
C VAL A 71 0.21 2.59 16.36
N GLU A 72 0.58 1.86 17.42
CA GLU A 72 1.59 0.81 17.34
C GLU A 72 1.17 -0.31 16.38
N GLU A 73 -0.09 -0.74 16.43
CA GLU A 73 -0.61 -1.78 15.56
C GLU A 73 -0.65 -1.34 14.09
N GLU A 74 -1.03 -0.09 13.82
CA GLU A 74 -1.00 0.46 12.47
C GLU A 74 0.43 0.56 11.91
N LEU A 75 1.39 1.01 12.74
CA LEU A 75 2.80 1.10 12.35
C LEU A 75 3.38 -0.29 12.03
N GLU A 76 3.07 -1.31 12.83
CA GLU A 76 3.49 -2.70 12.59
C GLU A 76 2.93 -3.26 11.28
N ARG A 77 1.75 -2.80 10.85
CA ARG A 77 1.13 -3.19 9.58
C ARG A 77 1.73 -2.46 8.37
N VAL A 78 1.83 -1.14 8.43
CA VAL A 78 2.12 -0.30 7.25
C VAL A 78 3.61 -0.22 6.95
N ILE A 79 4.46 -0.02 7.96
CA ILE A 79 5.90 0.25 7.74
C ILE A 79 6.59 -0.86 6.93
N PRO A 80 6.45 -2.16 7.28
CA PRO A 80 7.15 -3.21 6.55
C PRO A 80 6.69 -3.32 5.09
N VAL A 81 5.42 -3.03 4.81
CA VAL A 81 4.85 -3.07 3.47
C VAL A 81 5.36 -1.90 2.63
N VAL A 82 5.34 -0.67 3.18
CA VAL A 82 5.86 0.52 2.49
C VAL A 82 7.34 0.36 2.18
N GLU A 83 8.14 -0.09 3.16
CA GLU A 83 9.57 -0.36 2.95
C GLU A 83 9.80 -1.40 1.85
N ALA A 84 9.05 -2.50 1.89
CA ALA A 84 9.22 -3.58 0.93
C ALA A 84 8.86 -3.17 -0.51
N ILE A 85 7.78 -2.39 -0.69
CA ILE A 85 7.35 -1.88 -2.00
C ILE A 85 8.37 -0.86 -2.52
N ALA A 86 8.80 0.10 -1.68
CA ALA A 86 9.75 1.14 -2.07
C ALA A 86 11.11 0.59 -2.51
N GLN A 87 11.55 -0.54 -1.94
CA GLN A 87 12.80 -1.20 -2.33
C GLN A 87 12.70 -2.00 -3.64
N ARG A 88 11.49 -2.32 -4.12
CA ARG A 88 11.28 -3.30 -5.21
C ARG A 88 10.71 -2.70 -6.48
N PHE A 89 9.96 -1.60 -6.37
CA PHE A 89 9.21 -1.06 -7.50
C PHE A 89 9.37 0.46 -7.61
N GLU A 90 9.42 0.95 -8.84
CA GLU A 90 9.29 2.38 -9.14
C GLU A 90 7.80 2.76 -9.25
N VAL A 91 7.13 2.82 -8.10
CA VAL A 91 5.72 3.25 -7.99
C VAL A 91 5.61 4.34 -6.93
N TRP A 92 4.66 5.26 -7.09
CA TRP A 92 4.36 6.21 -6.01
C TRP A 92 3.62 5.48 -4.88
N ILE A 93 3.95 5.81 -3.64
CA ILE A 93 3.31 5.24 -2.45
C ILE A 93 2.62 6.39 -1.72
N SER A 94 1.35 6.16 -1.36
CA SER A 94 0.50 7.00 -0.52
C SER A 94 0.26 6.28 0.81
#